data_AF-A0A2D4S1Q1-F1
#
_entry.id   AF-A0A2D4S1Q1-F1
#
_cell.length_a   1.000
_cell.length_b   1.000
_cell.length_c   1.000
_cell.angle_alpha   90.00
_cell.angle_beta   90.00
_cell.angle_gamma   90.00
#
_symmetry.space_group_name_H-M   'P 1'
#
loop_
_entity.id
_entity.type
_entity.pdbx_description
1 polymer ?
#
loop_
_entity_poly.entity_id
_entity_poly.type
_entity_poly.pdbx_seq_one_letter_code
_entity_poly.pdbx_strand_id
1 'polypeptide(L)'
;MKAIYSLASSLVLFVSLCISFSAYAADQAGLDAEIEELKAEVIELNRDLFDLEEQLLYPATTSFAVFVSMDAVPDFEIQAVKLNLDEQDVTSHIYRAEQVEALRRGGIQKIYAGNLKPGMHSLKAEIVGKDRDGRPVKRMVVADFGKARSSKYLEVKISNNPNQNKPDFAIVEWK
;
A
#
# COMPACT_ATOMS: atom_id res chain seq x y z
N MET A 1 71.54 36.83 -37.12
CA MET A 1 70.17 36.53 -37.60
C MET A 1 69.84 35.04 -37.61
N LYS A 2 70.62 34.13 -38.22
CA LYS A 2 70.30 32.68 -38.29
C LYS A 2 70.10 31.96 -36.93
N ALA A 3 70.87 32.31 -35.90
CA ALA A 3 70.74 31.70 -34.56
C ALA A 3 69.45 32.07 -33.82
N ILE A 4 68.91 33.26 -34.06
CA ILE A 4 67.69 33.76 -33.41
C ILE A 4 66.45 33.03 -33.97
N TYR A 5 66.43 32.77 -35.29
CA TYR A 5 65.37 31.98 -35.93
C TYR A 5 65.42 30.49 -35.53
N SER A 6 66.61 29.92 -35.30
CA SER A 6 66.77 28.55 -34.81
C SER A 6 66.26 28.36 -33.37
N LEU A 7 66.52 29.34 -32.49
CA LEU A 7 66.01 29.35 -31.12
C LEU A 7 64.48 29.55 -31.08
N ALA A 8 63.95 30.44 -31.92
CA ALA A 8 62.51 30.66 -32.05
C ALA A 8 61.78 29.40 -32.57
N SER A 9 62.36 28.69 -33.55
CA SER A 9 61.78 27.44 -34.08
C SER A 9 61.79 26.32 -33.04
N SER A 10 62.86 26.19 -32.23
CA SER A 10 62.91 25.21 -31.15
C SER A 10 61.92 25.51 -30.03
N LEU A 11 61.67 26.79 -29.74
CA LEU A 11 60.68 27.22 -28.74
C LEU A 11 59.25 26.90 -29.18
N VAL A 12 58.92 27.13 -30.46
CA VAL A 12 57.60 26.81 -31.02
C VAL A 12 57.33 25.31 -31.00
N LEU A 13 58.33 24.48 -31.31
CA LEU A 13 58.21 23.02 -31.24
C LEU A 13 57.97 22.52 -29.81
N PHE A 14 58.65 23.13 -28.83
CA PHE A 14 58.48 22.81 -27.42
C PHE A 14 57.10 23.19 -26.89
N VAL A 15 56.59 24.37 -27.28
CA VAL A 15 55.24 24.82 -26.93
C VAL A 15 54.17 23.92 -27.55
N SER A 16 54.34 23.50 -28.82
CA SER A 16 53.41 22.57 -29.46
C SER A 16 53.35 21.21 -28.75
N LEU A 17 54.47 20.71 -28.24
CA LEU A 17 54.54 19.44 -27.52
C LEU A 17 53.83 19.53 -26.15
N CYS A 18 53.97 20.66 -25.45
CA CYS A 18 53.27 20.90 -24.17
C CYS A 18 51.75 20.99 -24.35
N ILE A 19 51.26 21.59 -25.43
CA ILE A 19 49.81 21.71 -25.70
C ILE A 19 49.21 20.32 -25.97
N SER A 20 49.89 19.48 -26.75
CA SER A 20 49.43 18.11 -27.03
C SER A 20 49.39 17.23 -25.78
N PHE A 21 50.35 17.39 -24.87
CA PHE A 21 50.37 16.62 -23.61
C PHE A 21 49.22 17.01 -22.66
N SER A 22 48.94 18.30 -22.53
CA SER A 22 47.82 18.79 -21.70
C SER A 22 46.45 18.37 -22.25
N ALA A 23 46.28 18.34 -23.58
CA ALA A 23 45.04 17.87 -24.19
C ALA A 23 44.79 16.38 -23.92
N TYR A 24 45.84 15.55 -23.99
CA TYR A 24 45.74 14.12 -23.72
C TYR A 24 45.45 13.82 -22.24
N ALA A 25 46.03 14.59 -21.32
CA ALA A 25 45.74 14.47 -19.89
C ALA A 25 44.30 14.87 -19.54
N ALA A 26 43.75 15.89 -20.21
CA ALA A 26 42.36 16.31 -20.01
C ALA A 26 41.34 15.26 -20.51
N ASP A 27 41.65 14.59 -21.63
CA ASP A 27 40.82 13.51 -22.20
C ASP A 27 40.80 12.27 -21.28
N GLN A 28 41.97 11.87 -20.75
CA GLN A 28 42.06 10.79 -19.75
C GLN A 28 41.26 11.11 -18.48
N ALA A 29 41.34 12.34 -17.98
CA ALA A 29 40.57 12.76 -16.80
C ALA A 29 39.05 12.74 -17.06
N GLY A 30 38.60 13.01 -18.30
CA GLY A 30 37.20 12.88 -18.70
C GLY A 30 36.72 11.43 -18.71
N LEU A 31 37.52 10.52 -19.27
CA LEU A 31 37.23 9.08 -19.29
C LEU A 31 37.21 8.48 -17.88
N ASP A 32 38.13 8.88 -17.02
CA ASP A 32 38.15 8.45 -15.62
C ASP A 32 36.91 8.94 -14.86
N ALA A 33 36.45 10.17 -15.13
CA ALA A 33 35.22 10.71 -14.54
C ALA A 33 33.97 9.92 -14.97
N GLU A 34 33.87 9.54 -16.25
CA GLU A 34 32.76 8.73 -16.77
C GLU A 34 32.77 7.30 -16.16
N ILE A 35 33.96 6.72 -15.95
CA ILE A 35 34.11 5.42 -15.28
C ILE A 35 33.66 5.51 -13.81
N GLU A 36 34.02 6.58 -13.11
CA GLU A 36 33.59 6.78 -11.72
C GLU A 36 32.08 7.02 -11.60
N GLU A 37 31.47 7.72 -12.56
CA GLU A 37 30.01 7.90 -12.63
C GLU A 37 29.29 6.55 -12.83
N LEU A 38 29.75 5.73 -13.78
CA LEU A 38 29.18 4.40 -14.01
C LEU A 38 29.35 3.47 -12.80
N LYS A 39 30.48 3.55 -12.09
CA LYS A 39 30.67 2.78 -10.84
C LYS A 39 29.68 3.22 -9.77
N ALA A 40 29.44 4.52 -9.64
CA ALA A 40 28.47 5.05 -8.69
C ALA A 40 27.05 4.54 -9.00
N GLU A 41 26.65 4.56 -10.27
CA GLU A 41 25.35 4.03 -10.72
C GLU A 41 25.21 2.53 -10.46
N VAL A 42 26.27 1.74 -10.71
CA VAL A 42 26.27 0.30 -10.40
C VAL A 42 26.15 0.04 -8.89
N ILE A 43 26.78 0.86 -8.06
CA ILE A 43 26.65 0.75 -6.60
C ILE A 43 25.23 1.10 -6.16
N GLU A 44 24.64 2.17 -6.72
CA GLU A 44 23.25 2.56 -6.45
C GLU A 44 22.27 1.45 -6.86
N LEU A 45 22.41 0.91 -8.07
CA LEU A 45 21.56 -0.17 -8.56
C LEU A 45 21.67 -1.44 -7.71
N ASN A 46 22.87 -1.80 -7.26
CA ASN A 46 23.04 -2.96 -6.38
C ASN A 46 22.37 -2.75 -5.02
N ARG A 47 22.37 -1.51 -4.49
CA ARG A 47 21.65 -1.19 -3.26
C ARG A 47 20.14 -1.27 -3.47
N ASP A 48 19.62 -0.75 -4.57
CA ASP A 48 18.21 -0.85 -4.92
C ASP A 48 17.77 -2.31 -5.10
N LEU A 49 18.60 -3.14 -5.76
CA LEU A 49 18.37 -4.58 -5.90
C LEU A 49 18.34 -5.27 -4.53
N PHE A 50 19.30 -4.96 -3.65
CA PHE A 50 19.34 -5.52 -2.30
C PHE A 50 18.10 -5.15 -1.48
N ASP A 51 17.68 -3.88 -1.52
CA ASP A 51 16.48 -3.39 -0.83
C ASP A 51 15.21 -4.06 -1.39
N LEU A 52 15.17 -4.37 -2.69
CA LEU A 52 14.07 -5.09 -3.33
C LEU A 52 14.07 -6.58 -2.93
N GLU A 53 15.24 -7.21 -2.86
CA GLU A 53 15.40 -8.59 -2.40
C GLU A 53 14.98 -8.76 -0.94
N GLU A 54 15.36 -7.83 -0.05
CA GLU A 54 14.94 -7.85 1.35
C GLU A 54 13.40 -7.76 1.49
N GLN A 55 12.75 -6.92 0.66
CA GLN A 55 11.28 -6.82 0.60
C GLN A 55 10.60 -8.10 0.11
N LEU A 56 11.22 -8.85 -0.81
CA LEU A 56 10.70 -10.13 -1.31
C LEU A 56 10.94 -11.29 -0.33
N LEU A 57 12.07 -11.29 0.39
CA LEU A 57 12.41 -12.31 1.38
C LEU A 57 11.56 -12.20 2.65
N TYR A 58 11.13 -10.98 3.02
CA TYR A 58 10.25 -10.72 4.16
C TYR A 58 9.06 -9.85 3.75
N PRO A 59 8.10 -10.40 2.98
CA PRO A 59 6.98 -9.62 2.50
C PRO A 59 6.18 -9.09 3.71
N ALA A 60 5.90 -7.79 3.71
CA ALA A 60 4.89 -7.25 4.60
C ALA A 60 3.59 -8.01 4.36
N THR A 61 3.10 -8.77 5.34
CA THR A 61 1.78 -9.42 5.25
C THR A 61 0.69 -8.36 5.07
N THR A 62 0.34 -8.07 3.82
CA THR A 62 -0.70 -7.09 3.48
C THR A 62 -2.10 -7.64 3.68
N SER A 63 -2.24 -8.87 4.18
CA SER A 63 -3.52 -9.52 4.41
C SER A 63 -4.48 -8.64 5.21
N PHE A 64 -5.67 -8.47 4.66
CA PHE A 64 -6.78 -7.77 5.27
C PHE A 64 -8.07 -8.57 5.02
N ALA A 65 -8.90 -8.72 6.04
CA ALA A 65 -10.19 -9.36 5.88
C ALA A 65 -11.25 -8.65 6.71
N VAL A 66 -12.49 -8.71 6.21
CA VAL A 66 -13.66 -8.17 6.89
C VAL A 66 -14.64 -9.29 7.12
N PHE A 67 -15.15 -9.32 8.33
CA PHE A 67 -16.12 -10.29 8.78
C PHE A 67 -17.41 -9.61 9.21
N VAL A 68 -18.49 -10.36 9.26
CA VAL A 68 -19.79 -9.93 9.79
C VAL A 68 -20.20 -10.88 10.90
N SER A 69 -20.60 -10.31 12.02
CA SER A 69 -21.23 -11.02 13.14
C SER A 69 -22.53 -10.33 13.54
N MET A 70 -23.40 -11.09 14.19
CA MET A 70 -24.64 -10.57 14.74
C MET A 70 -24.94 -11.25 16.07
N ASP A 71 -25.24 -10.48 17.10
CA ASP A 71 -25.76 -11.02 18.35
C ASP A 71 -27.21 -11.52 18.16
N ALA A 72 -27.81 -12.08 19.21
CA ALA A 72 -29.24 -12.40 19.21
C ALA A 72 -30.06 -11.10 19.19
N VAL A 73 -30.29 -10.56 17.98
CA VAL A 73 -31.07 -9.35 17.72
C VAL A 73 -32.45 -9.76 17.21
N PRO A 74 -33.48 -9.86 18.07
CA PRO A 74 -34.81 -10.31 17.64
C PRO A 74 -35.46 -9.35 16.64
N ASP A 75 -35.17 -8.05 16.77
CA ASP A 75 -35.89 -6.98 16.06
C ASP A 75 -35.25 -6.57 14.72
N PHE A 76 -34.28 -7.32 14.21
CA PHE A 76 -33.61 -7.02 12.94
C PHE A 76 -33.30 -8.28 12.13
N GLU A 77 -33.70 -8.25 10.87
CA GLU A 77 -33.43 -9.29 9.88
C GLU A 77 -32.47 -8.74 8.83
N ILE A 78 -31.20 -9.15 8.91
CA ILE A 78 -30.17 -8.78 7.93
C ILE A 78 -30.48 -9.38 6.56
N GLN A 79 -30.40 -8.56 5.51
CA GLN A 79 -30.58 -9.01 4.13
C GLN A 79 -29.29 -8.87 3.32
N ALA A 80 -28.57 -7.76 3.47
CA ALA A 80 -27.35 -7.55 2.72
C ALA A 80 -26.33 -6.69 3.48
N VAL A 81 -25.06 -6.93 3.18
CA VAL A 81 -23.94 -6.07 3.60
C VAL A 81 -23.11 -5.73 2.37
N LYS A 82 -22.93 -4.44 2.11
CA LYS A 82 -22.05 -3.92 1.08
C LYS A 82 -20.88 -3.22 1.74
N LEU A 83 -19.66 -3.53 1.30
CA LEU A 83 -18.45 -2.88 1.77
C LEU A 83 -17.85 -1.99 0.70
N ASN A 84 -17.40 -0.84 1.14
CA ASN A 84 -16.65 0.12 0.37
C ASN A 84 -15.35 0.43 1.14
N LEU A 85 -14.21 0.24 0.51
CA LEU A 85 -12.87 0.47 1.07
C LEU A 85 -12.22 1.57 0.26
N ASP A 86 -11.88 2.69 0.90
CA ASP A 86 -11.29 3.87 0.26
C ASP A 86 -12.06 4.33 -0.99
N GLU A 87 -13.38 4.52 -0.83
CA GLU A 87 -14.31 4.93 -1.89
C GLU A 87 -14.56 3.88 -2.98
N GLN A 88 -13.87 2.74 -2.96
CA GLN A 88 -14.08 1.64 -3.89
C GLN A 88 -15.02 0.57 -3.34
N ASP A 89 -16.04 0.18 -4.10
CA ASP A 89 -16.91 -0.96 -3.75
C ASP A 89 -16.13 -2.27 -3.88
N VAL A 90 -15.92 -2.98 -2.76
CA VAL A 90 -15.08 -4.18 -2.72
C VAL A 90 -15.86 -5.48 -2.56
N THR A 91 -17.04 -5.44 -1.94
CA THR A 91 -17.93 -6.62 -1.86
C THR A 91 -19.38 -6.23 -1.61
N SER A 92 -20.30 -7.11 -2.02
CA SER A 92 -21.72 -7.05 -1.70
C SER A 92 -22.22 -8.46 -1.45
N HIS A 93 -22.68 -8.74 -0.23
CA HIS A 93 -23.17 -10.05 0.17
C HIS A 93 -24.65 -9.98 0.50
N ILE A 94 -25.45 -10.87 -0.10
CA ILE A 94 -26.87 -11.05 0.19
C ILE A 94 -27.04 -12.34 0.99
N TYR A 95 -27.73 -12.25 2.12
CA TYR A 95 -27.91 -13.35 3.06
C TYR A 95 -29.15 -14.18 2.74
N ARG A 96 -29.02 -15.50 2.85
CA ARG A 96 -30.13 -16.46 2.88
C ARG A 96 -30.59 -16.71 4.31
N ALA A 97 -31.81 -17.25 4.46
CA ALA A 97 -32.40 -17.53 5.78
C ALA A 97 -31.48 -18.38 6.67
N GLU A 98 -30.83 -19.40 6.12
CA GLU A 98 -29.94 -20.29 6.89
C GLU A 98 -28.68 -19.55 7.39
N GLN A 99 -28.20 -18.59 6.61
CA GLN A 99 -27.05 -17.77 6.98
C GLN A 99 -27.43 -16.73 8.04
N VAL A 100 -28.62 -16.12 7.92
CA VAL A 100 -29.16 -15.23 8.95
C VAL A 100 -29.29 -15.97 10.28
N GLU A 101 -29.84 -17.19 10.25
CA GLU A 101 -29.96 -18.04 11.43
C GLU A 101 -28.60 -18.45 12.01
N ALA A 102 -27.60 -18.70 11.17
CA ALA A 102 -26.24 -18.96 11.62
C ALA A 102 -25.63 -17.74 12.32
N LEU A 103 -25.78 -16.54 11.74
CA LEU A 103 -25.33 -15.30 12.36
C LEU A 103 -26.01 -15.08 13.72
N ARG A 104 -27.35 -15.24 13.81
CA ARG A 104 -28.11 -15.10 15.07
C ARG A 104 -27.63 -16.01 16.20
N ARG A 105 -27.00 -17.15 15.88
CA ARG A 105 -26.42 -18.08 16.86
C ARG A 105 -24.97 -17.74 17.23
N GLY A 106 -24.49 -16.53 16.91
CA GLY A 106 -23.11 -16.11 17.11
C GLY A 106 -22.16 -16.62 16.02
N GLY A 107 -22.70 -17.07 14.88
CA GLY A 107 -21.90 -17.40 13.71
C GLY A 107 -21.19 -16.16 13.20
N ILE A 108 -20.00 -16.36 12.66
CA ILE A 108 -19.22 -15.27 12.11
C ILE A 108 -18.78 -15.59 10.69
N GLN A 109 -19.04 -14.67 9.77
CA GLN A 109 -18.85 -14.89 8.35
C GLN A 109 -17.80 -13.94 7.78
N LYS A 110 -16.78 -14.49 7.12
CA LYS A 110 -15.84 -13.70 6.31
C LYS A 110 -16.52 -13.31 5.00
N ILE A 111 -16.64 -12.00 4.74
CA ILE A 111 -17.30 -11.47 3.53
C ILE A 111 -16.33 -10.79 2.55
N TYR A 112 -15.12 -10.48 3.02
CA TYR A 112 -14.04 -9.92 2.20
C TYR A 112 -12.69 -10.42 2.71
N ALA A 113 -11.79 -10.72 1.77
CA ALA A 113 -10.39 -11.02 2.06
C ALA A 113 -9.55 -10.53 0.87
N GLY A 114 -8.45 -9.84 1.17
CA GLY A 114 -7.57 -9.30 0.15
C GLY A 114 -6.29 -8.73 0.74
N ASN A 115 -5.53 -8.02 -0.08
CA ASN A 115 -4.33 -7.33 0.35
C ASN A 115 -4.61 -5.82 0.46
N LEU A 116 -4.12 -5.20 1.52
CA LEU A 116 -4.22 -3.77 1.78
C LEU A 116 -2.83 -3.24 2.16
N LYS A 117 -2.40 -2.18 1.47
CA LYS A 117 -1.12 -1.54 1.70
C LYS A 117 -1.04 -0.99 3.14
N PRO A 118 0.15 -0.85 3.73
CA PRO A 118 0.28 -0.09 4.97
C PRO A 118 -0.13 1.38 4.76
N GLY A 119 -0.81 1.97 5.74
CA GLY A 119 -1.32 3.33 5.64
C GLY A 119 -2.64 3.55 6.39
N MET A 120 -3.20 4.74 6.24
CA MET A 120 -4.56 5.05 6.71
C MET A 120 -5.57 4.66 5.64
N HIS A 121 -6.64 3.98 6.07
CA HIS A 121 -7.72 3.51 5.22
C HIS A 121 -9.06 3.78 5.87
N SER A 122 -10.12 3.87 5.05
CA SER A 122 -11.50 4.03 5.51
C SER A 122 -12.35 2.86 5.01
N LEU A 123 -12.96 2.12 5.94
CA LEU A 123 -13.93 1.08 5.63
C LEU A 123 -15.34 1.60 5.92
N LYS A 124 -16.21 1.55 4.92
CA LYS A 124 -17.64 1.84 5.02
C LYS A 124 -18.43 0.57 4.79
N ALA A 125 -19.32 0.24 5.72
CA ALA A 125 -20.26 -0.86 5.57
C ALA A 125 -21.70 -0.31 5.50
N GLU A 126 -22.38 -0.64 4.41
CA GLU A 126 -23.82 -0.43 4.26
C GLU A 126 -24.56 -1.72 4.56
N ILE A 127 -25.40 -1.68 5.59
CA ILE A 127 -26.12 -2.82 6.14
C ILE A 127 -27.60 -2.59 5.87
N VAL A 128 -28.23 -3.52 5.16
CA VAL A 128 -29.63 -3.45 4.77
C VAL A 128 -30.37 -4.64 5.37
N GLY A 129 -31.56 -4.38 5.91
CA GLY A 129 -32.39 -5.40 6.53
C GLY A 129 -33.83 -4.94 6.70
N LYS A 130 -34.58 -5.69 7.51
CA LYS A 130 -35.94 -5.34 7.96
C LYS A 130 -35.96 -5.23 9.48
N ASP A 131 -36.80 -4.34 10.00
CA ASP A 131 -37.14 -4.34 11.42
C ASP A 131 -38.21 -5.40 11.76
N ARG A 132 -38.58 -5.51 13.03
CA ARG A 132 -39.64 -6.40 13.51
C ARG A 132 -41.00 -6.21 12.81
N ASP A 133 -41.29 -5.00 12.34
CA ASP A 133 -42.54 -4.67 11.65
C ASP A 133 -42.43 -4.88 10.13
N GLY A 134 -41.30 -5.44 9.64
CA GLY A 134 -41.04 -5.69 8.23
C GLY A 134 -40.66 -4.46 7.42
N ARG A 135 -40.41 -3.31 8.07
CA ARG A 135 -40.04 -2.07 7.39
C ARG A 135 -38.56 -2.13 6.98
N PRO A 136 -38.20 -1.64 5.79
CA PRO A 136 -36.82 -1.63 5.35
C PRO A 136 -35.97 -0.72 6.23
N VAL A 137 -34.85 -1.24 6.70
CA VAL A 137 -33.85 -0.51 7.48
C VAL A 137 -32.54 -0.52 6.70
N LYS A 138 -31.95 0.67 6.54
CA LYS A 138 -30.62 0.87 5.99
C LYS A 138 -29.76 1.62 7.01
N ARG A 139 -28.56 1.08 7.26
CA ARG A 139 -27.58 1.65 8.18
C ARG A 139 -26.23 1.70 7.49
N MET A 140 -25.51 2.77 7.76
CA MET A 140 -24.16 2.98 7.25
C MET A 140 -23.26 3.24 8.43
N VAL A 141 -22.16 2.50 8.50
CA VAL A 141 -21.12 2.66 9.50
C VAL A 141 -19.79 2.84 8.80
N VAL A 142 -18.93 3.68 9.36
CA VAL A 142 -17.62 4.02 8.82
C VAL A 142 -16.60 3.85 9.93
N ALA A 143 -15.44 3.29 9.61
CA ALA A 143 -14.29 3.26 10.49
C ALA A 143 -13.02 3.58 9.71
N ASP A 144 -12.30 4.58 10.20
CA ASP A 144 -10.95 4.88 9.77
C ASP A 144 -9.96 4.09 10.60
N PHE A 145 -8.96 3.49 9.97
CA PHE A 145 -8.00 2.63 10.63
C PHE A 145 -6.61 2.70 10.00
N GLY A 146 -5.60 2.53 10.84
CA GLY A 146 -4.22 2.32 10.39
C GLY A 146 -3.96 0.83 10.08
N LYS A 147 -3.46 0.55 8.88
CA LYS A 147 -2.93 -0.75 8.46
C LYS A 147 -1.41 -0.76 8.63
N ALA A 148 -0.93 -1.66 9.47
CA ALA A 148 0.50 -1.96 9.60
C ALA A 148 0.95 -2.99 8.54
N ARG A 149 2.22 -3.39 8.57
CA ARG A 149 2.74 -4.49 7.75
C ARG A 149 2.23 -5.87 8.17
N SER A 150 1.64 -6.01 9.35
CA SER A 150 0.99 -7.23 9.84
C SER A 150 -0.45 -7.38 9.30
N SER A 151 -0.98 -8.60 9.31
CA SER A 151 -2.39 -8.85 9.00
C SER A 151 -3.32 -7.99 9.88
N LYS A 152 -4.42 -7.50 9.29
CA LYS A 152 -5.44 -6.74 10.02
C LYS A 152 -6.83 -7.24 9.67
N TYR A 153 -7.69 -7.37 10.67
CA TYR A 153 -9.03 -7.90 10.51
C TYR A 153 -10.04 -6.94 11.13
N LEU A 154 -11.12 -6.66 10.41
CA LEU A 154 -12.22 -5.84 10.90
C LEU A 154 -13.51 -6.67 10.94
N GLU A 155 -14.36 -6.32 11.89
CA GLU A 155 -15.65 -6.95 12.11
C GLU A 155 -16.74 -5.89 11.97
N VAL A 156 -17.68 -6.12 11.06
CA VAL A 156 -18.96 -5.43 11.04
C VAL A 156 -19.85 -6.14 12.05
N LYS A 157 -20.02 -5.52 13.22
CA LYS A 157 -20.75 -6.08 14.35
C LYS A 157 -22.14 -5.48 14.43
N ILE A 158 -23.14 -6.36 14.54
CA ILE A 158 -24.54 -6.00 14.77
C ILE A 158 -24.91 -6.51 16.16
N SER A 159 -25.06 -5.61 17.13
CA SER A 159 -25.30 -5.98 18.53
C SER A 159 -26.68 -5.57 19.01
N ASN A 160 -27.21 -6.32 19.96
CA ASN A 160 -28.44 -5.94 20.65
C ASN A 160 -28.13 -4.82 21.65
N ASN A 161 -28.88 -3.72 21.61
CA ASN A 161 -28.79 -2.67 22.61
C ASN A 161 -29.98 -2.77 23.57
N PRO A 162 -29.83 -3.29 24.79
CA PRO A 162 -30.97 -3.44 25.71
C PRO A 162 -31.57 -2.10 26.17
N ASN A 163 -30.86 -0.98 25.99
CA ASN A 163 -31.32 0.36 26.36
C ASN A 163 -32.01 1.09 25.19
N GLN A 164 -31.97 0.54 23.98
CA GLN A 164 -32.59 1.12 22.80
C GLN A 164 -33.44 0.06 22.10
N ASN A 165 -34.64 0.40 21.61
CA ASN A 165 -35.45 -0.53 20.83
C ASN A 165 -34.92 -0.74 19.40
N LYS A 166 -33.60 -0.67 19.20
CA LYS A 166 -32.92 -0.73 17.91
C LYS A 166 -31.56 -1.42 18.06
N PRO A 167 -31.08 -2.15 17.05
CA PRO A 167 -29.74 -2.71 17.06
C PRO A 167 -28.68 -1.60 16.93
N ASP A 168 -27.51 -1.87 17.51
CA ASP A 168 -26.31 -1.09 17.27
C ASP A 168 -25.49 -1.71 16.14
N PHE A 169 -24.85 -0.84 15.35
CA PHE A 169 -24.03 -1.22 14.21
C PHE A 169 -22.67 -0.55 14.38
N ALA A 170 -21.60 -1.33 14.30
CA ALA A 170 -20.25 -0.81 14.43
C ALA A 170 -19.27 -1.59 13.54
N ILE A 171 -18.15 -0.95 13.22
CA ILE A 171 -16.97 -1.62 12.71
C ILE A 171 -15.95 -1.62 13.83
N VAL A 172 -15.47 -2.80 14.22
CA VAL A 172 -14.48 -2.97 15.29
C VAL A 172 -13.28 -3.77 14.79
N GLU A 173 -12.14 -3.64 15.45
CA GLU A 173 -10.98 -4.48 15.17
C GLU A 173 -11.22 -5.88 15.73
N TRP A 174 -11.09 -6.88 14.85
CA TRP A 174 -11.22 -8.28 15.22
C TRP A 174 -9.91 -8.75 15.87
N LYS A 175 -10.01 -9.38 17.04
CA LYS A 175 -8.89 -10.02 17.74
C LYS A 175 -8.92 -11.54 17.64
#